data_AF-A0A6A0H0L3-F1
#
_entry.id   AF-A0A6A0H0L3-F1
#
_cell.length_a   1.000
_cell.length_b   1.000
_cell.length_c   1.000
_cell.angle_alpha   90.00
_cell.angle_beta   90.00
_cell.angle_gamma   90.00
#
_symmetry.space_group_name_H-M   'P 1'
#
loop_
_entity.id
_entity.type
_entity.pdbx_description
1 polymer ?
#
loop_
_entity_poly.entity_id
_entity_poly.type
_entity_poly.pdbx_seq_one_letter_code
_entity_poly.pdbx_strand_id
1 'polypeptide(L)'
;MEAARQEMLEALRLRRSGLQEKLSAKTEELRLLCLREGELTGELPPEYPLVPGQPPPSVRKRVGTSFALDESIIDKIINKQVTFCLAVGQIGKKF
;
A
#
# COMPACT_ATOMS: atom_id res chain seq x y z
N MET A 1 -15.05 -47.20 -20.91
CA MET A 1 -14.46 -46.14 -21.78
C MET A 1 -15.12 -44.77 -21.56
N GLU A 2 -16.43 -44.68 -21.36
CA GLU A 2 -17.12 -43.38 -21.19
C GLU A 2 -16.90 -42.71 -19.83
N ALA A 3 -16.88 -43.48 -18.74
CA ALA A 3 -16.60 -42.96 -17.39
C ALA A 3 -15.23 -42.26 -17.30
N ALA A 4 -14.18 -42.87 -17.85
CA ALA A 4 -12.83 -42.28 -17.88
C ALA A 4 -12.76 -40.95 -18.67
N ARG A 5 -13.61 -40.78 -19.70
CA ARG A 5 -13.71 -39.50 -20.42
C ARG A 5 -14.40 -38.42 -19.59
N GLN A 6 -15.43 -38.79 -18.83
CA GLN A 6 -16.14 -37.86 -17.95
C GLN A 6 -15.25 -37.40 -16.79
N GLU A 7 -14.55 -38.32 -16.13
CA GLU A 7 -13.61 -38.00 -15.04
C GLU A 7 -12.49 -37.06 -15.51
N MET A 8 -11.94 -37.30 -16.71
CA MET A 8 -10.91 -36.41 -17.29
C MET A 8 -11.46 -35.00 -17.55
N LEU A 9 -12.69 -34.87 -18.05
CA LEU A 9 -13.32 -33.57 -18.29
C LEU A 9 -13.58 -32.83 -16.97
N GLU A 10 -14.00 -33.54 -15.93
CA GLU A 10 -14.21 -32.96 -14.60
C GLU A 10 -12.89 -32.50 -13.98
N ALA A 11 -11.83 -33.29 -14.07
CA ALA A 11 -10.50 -32.90 -13.61
C ALA A 11 -9.98 -31.64 -14.32
N LEU A 12 -10.17 -31.53 -15.63
CA LEU A 12 -9.81 -30.34 -16.40
C LEU A 12 -10.65 -29.11 -16.02
N ARG A 13 -11.95 -29.29 -15.79
CA ARG A 13 -12.84 -28.21 -15.32
C ARG A 13 -12.43 -27.71 -13.94
N LEU A 14 -12.15 -28.62 -13.01
CA LEU A 14 -11.71 -28.28 -11.66
C LEU A 14 -10.37 -27.55 -11.68
N ARG A 15 -9.43 -27.98 -12.53
CA ARG A 15 -8.16 -27.28 -12.72
C ARG A 15 -8.39 -25.87 -13.30
N ARG A 16 -9.27 -25.73 -14.28
CA ARG A 16 -9.61 -24.43 -14.87
C ARG A 16 -10.26 -23.50 -13.84
N SER A 17 -11.24 -23.97 -13.06
CA SER A 17 -11.90 -23.15 -12.04
C SER A 17 -10.92 -22.72 -10.95
N GLY A 18 -10.07 -23.63 -10.47
CA GLY A 18 -9.05 -23.29 -9.48
C GLY A 18 -8.01 -22.28 -9.98
N LEU A 19 -7.65 -22.33 -11.27
CA LEU A 19 -6.80 -21.31 -11.88
C LEU A 19 -7.53 -19.96 -12.01
N GLN A 20 -8.80 -19.98 -12.40
CA GLN A 20 -9.62 -18.77 -12.52
C GLN A 20 -9.81 -18.07 -11.17
N GLU A 21 -10.05 -18.82 -10.10
CA GLU A 21 -10.19 -18.30 -8.74
C GLU A 21 -8.90 -17.65 -8.24
N LYS A 22 -7.75 -18.30 -8.47
CA LYS A 22 -6.43 -17.73 -8.13
C LYS A 22 -6.18 -16.44 -8.88
N LEU A 23 -6.54 -16.41 -10.17
CA LEU A 23 -6.40 -15.22 -10.99
C LEU A 23 -7.29 -14.09 -10.44
N SER A 24 -8.57 -14.35 -10.17
CA SER A 24 -9.47 -13.33 -9.61
C SER A 24 -9.00 -12.81 -8.25
N ALA A 25 -8.49 -13.69 -7.37
CA ALA A 25 -7.97 -13.26 -6.07
C ALA A 25 -6.77 -12.32 -6.22
N LYS A 26 -5.84 -12.65 -7.13
CA LYS A 26 -4.67 -11.80 -7.42
C LYS A 26 -5.06 -10.48 -8.06
N THR A 27 -6.05 -10.49 -8.95
CA THR A 27 -6.58 -9.27 -9.56
C THR A 27 -7.20 -8.34 -8.53
N GLU A 28 -7.95 -8.88 -7.56
CA GLU A 28 -8.58 -8.07 -6.50
C GLU A 28 -7.55 -7.50 -5.52
N GLU A 29 -6.53 -8.29 -5.16
CA GLU A 29 -5.39 -7.83 -4.36
C GLU A 29 -4.67 -6.65 -5.06
N LEU A 30 -4.38 -6.79 -6.35
CA LEU A 30 -3.78 -5.73 -7.16
C LEU A 30 -4.68 -4.49 -7.21
N ARG A 31 -5.99 -4.67 -7.38
CA ARG A 31 -6.98 -3.59 -7.39
C ARG A 31 -6.89 -2.75 -6.10
N LEU A 32 -6.87 -3.40 -4.94
CA LEU A 32 -6.76 -2.72 -3.66
C LEU A 32 -5.42 -1.98 -3.50
N LEU A 33 -4.32 -2.58 -3.96
CA LEU A 33 -3.01 -1.93 -3.93
C LEU A 33 -2.99 -0.68 -4.81
N CYS A 34 -3.46 -0.77 -6.05
CA CYS A 34 -3.51 0.37 -6.96
C CYS A 34 -4.39 1.52 -6.44
N LEU A 35 -5.48 1.22 -5.72
CA LEU A 35 -6.28 2.26 -5.07
C LEU A 35 -5.50 2.98 -3.97
N ARG A 36 -4.78 2.23 -3.12
CA ARG A 36 -3.94 2.79 -2.06
C ARG A 36 -2.79 3.63 -2.63
N GLU A 37 -2.11 3.12 -3.65
CA GLU A 37 -1.05 3.85 -4.35
C GLU A 37 -1.62 5.09 -5.04
N GLY A 38 -2.79 4.98 -5.67
CA GLY A 38 -3.50 6.11 -6.24
C GLY A 38 -3.80 7.19 -5.19
N GLU A 39 -4.24 6.85 -3.99
CA GLU A 39 -4.47 7.85 -2.94
C GLU A 39 -3.20 8.64 -2.57
N LEU A 40 -2.02 8.00 -2.64
CA LEU A 40 -0.72 8.60 -2.34
C LEU A 40 -0.16 9.40 -3.53
N THR A 41 -0.15 8.81 -4.72
CA THR A 41 0.48 9.38 -5.93
C THR A 41 -0.49 10.29 -6.69
N GLY A 42 -1.79 10.03 -6.59
CA GLY A 42 -2.88 10.71 -7.29
C GLY A 42 -3.12 10.28 -8.72
N GLU A 43 -2.44 9.23 -9.16
CA GLU A 43 -2.52 8.70 -10.52
C GLU A 43 -2.74 7.19 -10.41
N LEU A 44 -3.67 6.67 -11.20
CA LEU A 44 -3.95 5.25 -11.28
C LEU A 44 -3.28 4.70 -12.54
N PRO A 45 -2.49 3.62 -12.45
CA PRO A 45 -1.85 3.03 -13.63
C PRO A 45 -2.89 2.51 -14.64
N PRO A 46 -2.62 2.58 -15.95
CA PRO A 46 -3.51 2.09 -17.00
C PRO A 46 -3.71 0.56 -16.95
N GLU A 47 -2.81 -0.17 -16.28
CA GLU A 47 -2.91 -1.60 -16.02
C GLU A 47 -3.90 -1.95 -14.89
N TYR A 48 -4.53 -0.95 -14.25
CA TYR A 48 -5.55 -1.20 -13.26
C TYR A 48 -6.66 -2.09 -13.86
N PRO A 49 -6.98 -3.23 -13.24
CA PRO A 49 -7.99 -4.14 -13.76
C PRO A 49 -9.38 -3.49 -13.63
N LEU A 50 -9.70 -2.67 -14.62
CA LEU A 50 -11.03 -2.12 -14.84
C LEU A 50 -11.91 -3.24 -15.36
N VAL A 51 -13.05 -3.45 -14.70
CA VAL A 51 -14.13 -4.24 -15.31
C VAL A 51 -14.52 -3.53 -16.60
N PRO A 52 -14.55 -4.21 -17.76
CA PRO A 52 -14.86 -3.57 -19.04
C PRO A 52 -16.22 -2.87 -18.94
N GLY A 53 -16.21 -1.53 -19.01
CA GLY A 53 -17.40 -0.69 -18.91
C GLY A 53 -17.50 0.22 -17.68
N GLN A 54 -16.57 0.15 -16.71
CA GLN A 54 -16.54 1.14 -15.62
C GLN A 54 -15.71 2.38 -16.00
N PRO A 55 -16.17 3.60 -15.68
CA PRO A 55 -15.35 4.81 -15.84
C PRO A 55 -14.12 4.74 -14.91
N PRO A 56 -12.96 5.27 -15.33
CA PRO A 56 -11.77 5.30 -14.49
C PRO A 56 -12.06 6.07 -13.20
N PRO A 57 -11.70 5.54 -12.01
CA PRO A 57 -12.00 6.22 -10.76
C PRO A 57 -11.20 7.52 -10.68
N SER A 58 -11.88 8.62 -10.35
CA SER A 58 -11.23 9.91 -10.08
C SER A 58 -10.46 9.82 -8.77
N VAL A 59 -9.17 9.51 -8.86
CA VAL A 59 -8.28 9.46 -7.71
C VAL A 59 -7.93 10.88 -7.27
N ARG A 60 -8.36 11.27 -6.07
CA ARG A 60 -8.07 12.58 -5.49
C ARG A 60 -6.85 12.43 -4.56
N LYS A 61 -5.72 13.05 -4.92
CA LYS A 61 -4.50 13.08 -4.10
C LYS A 61 -4.85 13.39 -2.65
N ARG A 62 -4.55 12.47 -1.73
CA ARG A 62 -4.48 12.83 -0.31
C ARG A 62 -3.23 13.68 -0.14
N VAL A 63 -3.37 14.98 -0.35
CA VAL A 63 -2.43 15.96 0.22
C VAL A 63 -2.64 15.89 1.72
N GLY A 64 -1.90 15.00 2.37
CA GLY A 64 -1.60 15.15 3.78
C GLY A 64 -1.10 16.57 3.96
N THR A 65 -1.63 17.29 4.95
CA THR A 65 -1.13 18.59 5.34
C THR A 65 0.37 18.43 5.61
N SER A 66 1.21 18.76 4.63
CA SER A 66 2.59 19.12 4.89
C SER A 66 2.46 20.39 5.70
N PHE A 67 2.35 20.24 7.03
CA PHE A 67 2.59 21.35 7.91
C PHE A 67 4.02 21.76 7.57
N ALA A 68 4.16 22.92 6.92
CA ALA A 68 5.43 23.62 6.93
C ALA A 68 5.74 23.84 8.41
N LEU A 69 6.61 23.00 8.96
CA LEU A 69 7.08 23.19 10.32
C LEU A 69 7.93 24.45 10.26
N ASP A 70 7.45 25.52 10.89
CA ASP A 70 8.21 26.76 10.99
C ASP A 70 9.60 26.46 11.54
N GLU A 71 10.64 27.01 10.92
CA GLU A 71 12.05 26.82 11.33
C GLU A 71 12.25 27.13 12.82
N SER A 72 11.48 28.09 13.35
CA SER A 72 11.50 28.45 14.77
C SER A 72 11.08 27.32 15.72
N ILE A 73 10.26 26.36 15.26
CA ILE A 73 9.84 25.18 16.03
C ILE A 73 10.95 24.13 15.99
N ILE A 74 11.60 23.97 14.83
CA ILE A 74 12.73 23.05 14.63
C ILE A 74 13.90 23.48 15.52
N ASP A 75 14.24 24.78 15.54
CA ASP A 75 15.31 25.34 16.36
C ASP A 75 15.06 25.14 17.86
N LYS A 76 13.80 25.29 18.32
CA LYS A 76 13.43 25.06 19.72
C LYS A 76 13.60 23.61 20.14
N ILE A 77 13.30 22.66 19.24
CA ILE A 77 13.45 21.23 19.49
C ILE A 77 14.94 20.87 19.56
N ILE A 78 15.73 21.34 18.59
CA ILE A 78 17.19 21.10 18.56
C ILE A 78 17.84 21.71 19.80
N ASN A 79 17.49 22.95 20.16
CA ASN A 79 18.07 23.63 21.31
C ASN A 79 17.72 22.92 22.62
N LYS A 80 16.46 22.45 22.78
CA LYS A 80 16.05 21.60 23.92
C LYS A 80 16.84 20.30 24.00
N GLN A 81 17.10 19.65 22.87
CA GLN A 81 17.85 18.39 22.85
C GLN A 81 19.33 18.60 23.18
N VAL A 82 19.92 19.71 22.73
CA VAL A 82 21.29 20.12 23.08
C VAL A 82 21.37 20.49 24.57
N THR A 83 20.38 21.20 25.13
CA THR A 83 20.35 21.49 26.58
C THR A 83 20.18 20.23 27.40
N PHE A 84 19.33 19.30 26.97
CA PHE A 84 19.14 18.01 27.65
C PHE A 84 20.42 17.17 27.62
N CYS A 85 21.13 17.10 26.48
CA CYS A 85 22.39 16.37 26.37
C CYS A 85 23.51 16.99 27.23
N LEU A 86 23.57 18.32 27.31
CA LEU A 86 24.49 19.04 28.20
C LEU A 86 24.14 18.82 29.68
N ALA A 87 22.85 18.81 30.04
CA ALA A 87 22.39 18.57 31.40
C ALA A 87 22.70 17.12 31.85
N VAL A 88 22.51 16.12 30.99
CA VAL A 88 22.86 14.73 31.28
C VAL A 88 24.40 14.57 31.35
N GLY A 89 25.16 15.27 30.50
CA GLY A 89 26.62 15.27 30.51
C GLY A 89 27.26 15.94 31.74
N GLN A 90 26.54 16.79 32.47
CA GLN A 90 27.02 17.40 33.71
C GLN A 90 26.79 16.53 34.96
N ILE A 91 25.88 15.54 34.89
CA ILE A 91 25.62 14.62 36.01
C ILE A 91 26.72 13.54 36.13
N GLY A 92 27.43 13.23 35.04
CA GLY A 92 28.50 12.23 35.01
C GLY A 92 29.91 12.71 35.39
N LYS A 93 30.09 13.92 35.94
CA LYS A 93 31.41 14.46 36.36
C LYS A 93 31.51 14.78 37.86
N LYS A 94 30.64 14.20 38.68
CA LYS A 94 30.73 14.25 40.14
C LYS A 94 30.54 12.86 40.74
N PHE A 95 31.43 11.94 40.41
CA PHE A 95 31.90 10.86 41.29
C PHE A 95 33.25 10.35 40.78
#